data_AF-A0A147HR99-F1
#
_entry.id   AF-A0A147HR99-F1
#
_cell.length_a   1.000
_cell.length_b   1.000
_cell.length_c   1.000
_cell.angle_alpha   90.00
_cell.angle_beta   90.00
_cell.angle_gamma   90.00
#
_symmetry.space_group_name_H-M   'P 1'
#
loop_
_entity.id
_entity.type
_entity.pdbx_description
1 polymer ?
#
loop_
_entity_poly.entity_id
_entity_poly.type
_entity_poly.pdbx_seq_one_letter_code
_entity_poly.pdbx_strand_id
1 'polypeptide(L)'
;GEDAEAKRPTVQVGDPFTEKLLIEACLELMASDAIVAIQDMGAAGLTSSSVEMASKGGVGIELIMDDVPQREEGMTPYEMMLSESQERMLMVLKPGREDFAEAIFRKWELDFAVIGHVTETGRMVLRHKGEVVCDIPLAPLADDAPLYDRPHVPTEVPAAVTSPGCQDPAADLLKLMGSPDIASRRWIWEQYDHMVGGDTVQRPGGDAAVVRVHGTQKGLAMSTDCTPRYCYADPVTGGMQAVVETWRNITAVGAKPLAITNCLNFANPQRPE
;
A
#
# COMPACT_ATOMS: atom_id res chain seq x y z
N GLY A 1 19.47 -6.40 29.46
CA GLY A 1 19.77 -7.13 28.23
C GLY A 1 19.93 -6.08 27.16
N GLU A 2 21.18 -5.82 26.79
CA GLU A 2 21.67 -4.64 26.06
C GLU A 2 21.26 -4.57 24.57
N ASP A 3 20.08 -5.07 24.22
CA ASP A 3 19.60 -5.16 22.83
C ASP A 3 18.24 -4.48 22.59
N ALA A 4 17.73 -3.75 23.59
CA ALA A 4 16.47 -3.01 23.48
C ALA A 4 16.67 -1.54 23.04
N GLU A 5 17.89 -0.99 23.14
CA GLU A 5 18.18 0.42 22.84
C GLU A 5 18.55 0.70 21.38
N ALA A 6 18.70 -0.32 20.53
CA ALA A 6 19.08 -0.16 19.12
C ALA A 6 17.90 -0.08 18.10
N LYS A 7 16.63 -0.10 18.56
CA LYS A 7 15.43 -0.10 17.69
C LYS A 7 14.64 1.22 17.71
N ARG A 8 15.32 2.35 17.52
CA ARG A 8 14.67 3.63 17.16
C ARG A 8 15.16 3.96 15.74
N PRO A 9 14.38 3.75 14.66
CA PRO A 9 13.01 4.24 14.50
C PRO A 9 12.09 3.31 13.65
N THR A 10 11.38 2.35 14.25
CA THR A 10 10.29 1.62 13.55
C THR A 10 8.90 2.15 13.92
N VAL A 11 8.83 3.24 14.70
CA VAL A 11 7.54 3.83 15.10
C VAL A 11 7.11 4.79 14.00
N GLN A 12 6.35 4.27 13.03
CA GLN A 12 5.56 5.09 12.13
C GLN A 12 4.39 5.66 12.96
N VAL A 13 4.39 6.98 13.16
CA VAL A 13 3.26 7.70 13.73
C VAL A 13 2.59 8.40 12.57
N GLY A 14 1.44 7.90 12.15
CA GLY A 14 0.60 8.58 11.17
C GLY A 14 -0.27 9.65 11.82
N ASP A 15 -0.62 10.67 11.04
CA ASP A 15 -1.58 11.70 11.37
C ASP A 15 -2.80 11.61 10.45
N PRO A 16 -3.87 10.86 10.86
CA PRO A 16 -5.04 10.66 10.01
C PRO A 16 -5.82 11.96 9.73
N PHE A 17 -5.63 13.01 10.53
CA PHE A 17 -6.27 14.30 10.29
C PHE A 17 -5.59 15.02 9.13
N THR A 18 -4.26 15.09 9.16
CA THR A 18 -3.46 15.63 8.05
C THR A 18 -3.65 14.79 6.79
N GLU A 19 -3.67 13.46 6.91
CA GLU A 19 -3.97 12.55 5.79
C GLU A 19 -5.33 12.86 5.15
N LYS A 20 -6.37 13.14 5.96
CA LYS A 20 -7.68 13.50 5.41
C LYS A 20 -7.65 14.81 4.61
N LEU A 21 -6.95 15.83 5.10
CA LEU A 21 -6.76 17.10 4.38
C LEU A 21 -5.99 16.85 3.07
N LEU A 22 -4.95 16.02 3.12
CA LEU A 22 -4.13 15.65 1.97
C LEU A 22 -4.93 14.94 0.89
N ILE A 23 -5.82 14.01 1.27
CA ILE A 23 -6.75 13.34 0.35
C ILE A 23 -7.62 14.37 -0.37
N GLU A 24 -8.24 15.29 0.36
CA GLU A 24 -9.14 16.30 -0.23
C GLU A 24 -8.40 17.26 -1.17
N ALA A 25 -7.20 17.74 -0.77
CA ALA A 25 -6.37 18.58 -1.61
C ALA A 25 -5.94 17.86 -2.91
N CYS A 26 -5.54 16.59 -2.81
CA CYS A 26 -5.17 15.78 -3.97
C CYS A 26 -6.37 15.54 -4.90
N LEU A 27 -7.55 15.22 -4.36
CA LEU A 27 -8.77 15.04 -5.16
C LEU A 27 -9.18 16.34 -5.87
N GLU A 28 -9.11 17.49 -5.20
CA GLU A 28 -9.38 18.79 -5.80
C GLU A 28 -8.39 19.13 -6.92
N LEU A 29 -7.10 18.87 -6.70
CA LEU A 29 -6.07 19.10 -7.72
C LEU A 29 -6.24 18.15 -8.93
N MET A 30 -6.51 16.86 -8.69
CA MET A 30 -6.74 15.85 -9.74
C MET A 30 -8.02 16.09 -10.54
N ALA A 31 -9.01 16.81 -9.99
CA ALA A 31 -10.18 17.24 -10.74
C ALA A 31 -9.87 18.36 -11.76
N SER A 32 -8.66 18.94 -11.71
CA SER A 32 -8.17 19.93 -12.66
C SER A 32 -7.20 19.32 -13.68
N ASP A 33 -6.81 20.10 -14.69
CA ASP A 33 -5.80 19.71 -15.69
C ASP A 33 -4.37 20.14 -15.29
N ALA A 34 -4.12 20.40 -14.00
CA ALA A 34 -2.84 20.94 -13.52
C ALA A 34 -1.73 19.88 -13.36
N ILE A 35 -2.10 18.61 -13.20
CA ILE A 35 -1.20 17.54 -12.80
C ILE A 35 -0.86 16.60 -13.96
N VAL A 36 0.40 16.20 -14.05
CA VAL A 36 0.89 15.19 -15.01
C VAL A 36 0.99 13.82 -14.33
N ALA A 37 1.56 13.80 -13.11
CA ALA A 37 1.72 12.59 -12.31
C ALA A 37 1.66 12.91 -10.81
N ILE A 38 1.24 11.92 -10.03
CA ILE A 38 1.18 11.95 -8.57
C ILE A 38 1.66 10.60 -8.06
N GLN A 39 2.40 10.60 -6.95
CA GLN A 39 2.86 9.38 -6.27
C GLN A 39 2.86 9.62 -4.76
N ASP A 40 2.40 8.63 -4.00
CA ASP A 40 2.55 8.60 -2.55
C ASP A 40 4.01 8.32 -2.16
N MET A 41 4.42 8.84 -1.00
CA MET A 41 5.78 8.65 -0.50
C MET A 41 5.81 7.69 0.66
N GLY A 42 6.07 6.42 0.36
CA GLY A 42 6.21 5.34 1.34
C GLY A 42 7.67 4.94 1.59
N ALA A 43 7.95 3.66 1.39
CA ALA A 43 9.28 3.07 1.62
C ALA A 43 10.35 3.76 0.75
N ALA A 44 11.51 4.06 1.35
CA ALA A 44 12.59 4.85 0.74
C ALA A 44 12.20 6.28 0.28
N GLY A 45 11.04 6.80 0.70
CA GLY A 45 10.69 8.22 0.65
C GLY A 45 10.77 8.87 -0.73
N LEU A 46 11.50 9.99 -0.81
CA LEU A 46 11.72 10.71 -2.07
C LEU A 46 12.46 9.85 -3.09
N THR A 47 13.36 8.97 -2.64
CA THR A 47 14.18 8.15 -3.54
C THR A 47 13.32 7.27 -4.42
N SER A 48 12.49 6.41 -3.82
CA SER A 48 11.60 5.52 -4.57
C SER A 48 10.60 6.31 -5.42
N SER A 49 9.93 7.29 -4.81
CA SER A 49 8.86 8.05 -5.44
C SER A 49 9.35 8.84 -6.66
N SER A 50 10.51 9.48 -6.56
CA SER A 50 11.07 10.26 -7.68
C SER A 50 11.68 9.38 -8.76
N VAL A 51 12.39 8.29 -8.40
CA VAL A 51 12.92 7.32 -9.37
C VAL A 51 11.78 6.67 -10.15
N GLU A 52 10.76 6.17 -9.46
CA GLU A 52 9.65 5.45 -10.09
C GLU A 52 8.85 6.36 -11.03
N MET A 53 8.56 7.60 -10.58
CA MET A 53 7.82 8.56 -11.40
C MET A 53 8.63 8.99 -12.64
N ALA A 54 9.93 9.29 -12.48
CA ALA A 54 10.77 9.71 -13.59
C ALA A 54 11.04 8.56 -14.59
N SER A 55 11.27 7.34 -14.09
CA SER A 55 11.50 6.16 -14.93
C SER A 55 10.27 5.80 -15.76
N LYS A 56 9.07 5.74 -15.15
CA LYS A 56 7.81 5.50 -15.89
C LYS A 56 7.53 6.58 -16.95
N GLY A 57 8.00 7.80 -16.72
CA GLY A 57 7.91 8.91 -17.69
C GLY A 57 9.00 8.91 -18.76
N GLY A 58 10.06 8.10 -18.62
CA GLY A 58 11.21 8.12 -19.52
C GLY A 58 12.01 9.43 -19.46
N VAL A 59 12.01 10.12 -18.31
CA VAL A 59 12.63 11.43 -18.11
C VAL A 59 13.71 11.39 -17.03
N GLY A 60 14.54 12.43 -16.97
CA GLY A 60 15.40 12.73 -15.83
C GLY A 60 14.67 13.57 -14.77
N ILE A 61 15.30 13.75 -13.61
CA ILE A 61 14.82 14.63 -12.55
C ILE A 61 15.99 15.35 -11.88
N GLU A 62 15.84 16.65 -11.68
CA GLU A 62 16.74 17.44 -10.85
C GLU A 62 15.98 17.92 -9.62
N LEU A 63 16.47 17.56 -8.43
CA LEU A 63 15.90 17.98 -7.15
C LEU A 63 16.85 18.92 -6.41
N ILE A 64 16.30 19.98 -5.84
CA ILE A 64 16.98 20.96 -5.02
C ILE A 64 16.67 20.66 -3.55
N MET A 65 17.64 20.10 -2.84
CA MET A 65 17.47 19.62 -1.47
C MET A 65 17.22 20.75 -0.47
N ASP A 66 17.69 21.96 -0.77
CA ASP A 66 17.44 23.14 0.05
C ASP A 66 15.95 23.54 0.07
N ASP A 67 15.18 23.15 -0.97
CA ASP A 67 13.76 23.47 -1.10
C ASP A 67 12.85 22.40 -0.49
N VAL A 68 13.40 21.24 -0.10
CA VAL A 68 12.65 20.15 0.53
C VAL A 68 12.26 20.56 1.95
N PRO A 69 10.96 20.57 2.31
CA PRO A 69 10.54 20.86 3.68
C PRO A 69 11.12 19.82 4.66
N GLN A 70 11.76 20.31 5.71
CA GLN A 70 12.42 19.49 6.72
C GLN A 70 11.76 19.69 8.09
N ARG A 71 11.55 18.58 8.80
CA ARG A 71 11.08 18.60 10.19
C ARG A 71 12.22 18.79 11.20
N GLU A 72 13.41 18.33 10.83
CA GLU A 72 14.60 18.35 11.69
C GLU A 72 15.66 19.25 11.07
N GLU A 73 16.38 20.01 11.91
CA GLU A 73 17.45 20.87 11.43
C GLU A 73 18.68 20.05 11.03
N GLY A 74 19.37 20.47 9.98
CA GLY A 74 20.67 19.90 9.60
C GLY A 74 20.61 18.52 8.95
N MET A 75 19.45 18.11 8.43
CA MET A 75 19.32 16.87 7.67
C MET A 75 20.31 16.84 6.49
N THR A 76 20.94 15.69 6.29
CA THR A 76 21.78 15.43 5.13
C THR A 76 20.92 15.10 3.90
N PRO A 77 21.43 15.24 2.66
CA PRO A 77 20.72 14.79 1.46
C PRO A 77 20.28 13.33 1.53
N TYR A 78 21.10 12.47 2.14
CA TYR A 78 20.78 11.06 2.33
C TYR A 78 19.54 10.87 3.22
N GLU A 79 19.49 11.56 4.36
CA GLU A 79 18.35 11.50 5.29
C GLU A 79 17.08 12.11 4.67
N MET A 80 17.20 13.22 3.94
CA MET A 80 16.06 13.81 3.22
C MET A 80 15.48 12.84 2.18
N MET A 81 16.37 12.20 1.40
CA MET A 81 15.96 11.32 0.30
C MET A 81 15.36 10.00 0.77
N LEU A 82 15.84 9.43 1.87
CA LEU A 82 15.40 8.14 2.39
C LEU A 82 14.44 8.24 3.59
N SER A 83 14.14 9.44 4.06
CA SER A 83 13.14 9.66 5.11
C SER A 83 11.80 9.06 4.69
N GLU A 84 11.21 8.27 5.58
CA GLU A 84 9.86 7.70 5.47
C GLU A 84 8.86 8.44 6.36
N SER A 85 9.04 9.76 6.52
CA SER A 85 8.00 10.59 7.16
C SER A 85 6.68 10.44 6.41
N GLN A 86 5.60 10.35 7.19
CA GLN A 86 4.26 10.04 6.69
C GLN A 86 3.58 11.29 6.10
N GLU A 87 2.39 11.11 5.51
CA GLU A 87 1.53 12.16 4.94
C GLU A 87 2.23 13.05 3.88
N ARG A 88 2.96 12.45 2.96
CA ARG A 88 3.61 13.18 1.85
C ARG A 88 3.20 12.63 0.49
N MET A 89 3.02 13.53 -0.47
CA MET A 89 2.79 13.24 -1.88
C MET A 89 3.84 13.96 -2.72
N LEU A 90 4.36 13.26 -3.73
CA LEU A 90 5.17 13.86 -4.78
C LEU A 90 4.31 14.07 -6.02
N MET A 91 4.45 15.21 -6.68
CA MET A 91 3.66 15.56 -7.86
C MET A 91 4.53 16.16 -8.95
N VAL A 92 4.21 15.85 -10.21
CA VAL A 92 4.70 16.60 -11.37
C VAL A 92 3.55 17.43 -11.91
N LEU A 93 3.73 18.74 -11.84
CA LEU A 93 2.76 19.72 -12.33
C LEU A 93 3.09 20.15 -13.76
N LYS A 94 2.08 20.60 -14.50
CA LYS A 94 2.32 21.30 -15.77
C LYS A 94 2.97 22.66 -15.49
N PRO A 95 3.90 23.14 -16.34
CA PRO A 95 4.52 24.44 -16.17
C PRO A 95 3.51 25.57 -16.03
N GLY A 96 3.71 26.46 -15.05
CA GLY A 96 2.82 27.60 -14.77
C GLY A 96 1.57 27.25 -13.97
N ARG A 97 1.48 26.02 -13.43
CA ARG A 97 0.38 25.57 -12.55
C ARG A 97 0.78 25.49 -11.08
N GLU A 98 2.00 25.88 -10.74
CA GLU A 98 2.58 25.82 -9.40
C GLU A 98 1.76 26.66 -8.41
N ASP A 99 1.53 27.94 -8.70
CA ASP A 99 0.73 28.84 -7.85
C ASP A 99 -0.71 28.33 -7.67
N PHE A 100 -1.29 27.72 -8.71
CA PHE A 100 -2.63 27.14 -8.65
C PHE A 100 -2.67 25.93 -7.71
N ALA A 101 -1.68 25.03 -7.81
CA ALA A 101 -1.57 23.89 -6.92
C ALA A 101 -1.32 24.35 -5.48
N GLU A 102 -0.37 25.26 -5.27
CA GLU A 102 -0.06 25.82 -3.95
C GLU A 102 -1.32 26.42 -3.28
N ALA A 103 -2.13 27.17 -4.03
CA ALA A 103 -3.37 27.74 -3.51
C ALA A 103 -4.36 26.66 -3.02
N ILE A 104 -4.45 25.52 -3.71
CA ILE A 104 -5.28 24.38 -3.26
C ILE A 104 -4.73 23.80 -1.96
N PHE A 105 -3.45 23.47 -1.89
CA PHE A 105 -2.87 22.88 -0.67
C PHE A 105 -2.96 23.84 0.52
N ARG A 106 -2.68 25.13 0.33
CA ARG A 106 -2.83 26.14 1.40
C ARG A 106 -4.28 26.33 1.86
N LYS A 107 -5.26 26.22 0.96
CA LYS A 107 -6.70 26.24 1.32
C LYS A 107 -7.05 25.10 2.28
N TRP A 108 -6.41 23.94 2.13
CA TRP A 108 -6.56 22.78 3.01
C TRP A 108 -5.58 22.78 4.19
N GLU A 109 -4.89 23.90 4.45
CA GLU A 109 -3.93 24.07 5.55
C GLU A 109 -2.71 23.12 5.45
N LEU A 110 -2.31 22.77 4.23
CA LEU A 110 -1.16 21.92 3.95
C LEU A 110 0.02 22.72 3.40
N ASP A 111 1.22 22.27 3.74
CA ASP A 111 2.46 22.79 3.16
C ASP A 111 2.63 22.33 1.71
N PHE A 112 3.25 23.18 0.91
CA PHE A 112 3.56 22.92 -0.49
C PHE A 112 4.92 23.53 -0.84
N ALA A 113 5.75 22.78 -1.56
CA ALA A 113 7.05 23.24 -2.03
C ALA A 113 7.36 22.67 -3.41
N VAL A 114 7.88 23.53 -4.29
CA VAL A 114 8.47 23.10 -5.56
C VAL A 114 9.92 22.75 -5.29
N ILE A 115 10.25 21.46 -5.32
CA ILE A 115 11.57 20.95 -4.91
C ILE A 115 12.48 20.59 -6.08
N GLY A 116 12.09 20.91 -7.32
CA GLY A 116 12.83 20.48 -8.49
C GLY A 116 12.03 20.51 -9.79
N HIS A 117 12.60 19.92 -10.84
CA HIS A 117 12.00 19.84 -12.16
C HIS A 117 12.40 18.55 -12.90
N VAL A 118 11.54 18.11 -13.81
CA VAL A 118 11.87 17.02 -14.74
C VAL A 118 12.82 17.52 -15.82
N THR A 119 13.69 16.63 -16.31
CA THR A 119 14.68 16.95 -17.35
C THR A 119 14.66 15.92 -18.46
N GLU A 120 15.26 16.23 -19.61
CA GLU A 120 15.39 15.29 -20.74
C GLU A 120 16.66 14.41 -20.64
N THR A 121 17.39 14.48 -19.51
CA THR A 121 18.72 13.87 -19.38
C THR A 121 18.69 12.36 -19.10
N GLY A 122 17.58 11.83 -18.58
CA GLY A 122 17.48 10.45 -18.07
C GLY A 122 18.28 10.21 -16.79
N ARG A 123 18.68 11.27 -16.07
CA ARG A 123 19.51 11.21 -14.86
C ARG A 123 18.75 11.78 -13.66
N MET A 124 19.08 11.26 -12.48
CA MET A 124 18.71 11.87 -11.21
C MET A 124 19.88 12.74 -10.74
N VAL A 125 19.64 14.03 -10.62
CA VAL A 125 20.60 15.01 -10.11
C VAL A 125 20.06 15.59 -8.80
N LEU A 126 20.84 15.53 -7.74
CA LEU A 126 20.52 16.19 -6.47
C LEU A 126 21.48 17.35 -6.25
N ARG A 127 20.94 18.54 -6.02
CA ARG A 127 21.71 19.72 -5.62
C ARG A 127 21.42 20.06 -4.17
N HIS A 128 22.46 20.31 -3.39
CA HIS A 128 22.33 20.77 -2.01
C HIS A 128 23.40 21.82 -1.73
N LYS A 129 22.99 22.98 -1.22
CA LYS A 129 23.88 24.11 -0.90
C LYS A 129 24.74 24.55 -2.08
N GLY A 130 24.16 24.49 -3.28
CA GLY A 130 24.81 24.85 -4.54
C GLY A 130 25.73 23.78 -5.15
N GLU A 131 25.94 22.64 -4.48
CA GLU A 131 26.78 21.54 -4.95
C GLU A 131 25.95 20.38 -5.50
N VAL A 132 26.46 19.68 -6.52
CA VAL A 132 25.86 18.42 -7.00
C VAL A 132 26.32 17.30 -6.07
N VAL A 133 25.41 16.80 -5.24
CA VAL A 133 25.69 15.76 -4.24
C VAL A 133 25.36 14.35 -4.73
N CYS A 134 24.59 14.25 -5.81
CA CYS A 134 24.29 12.99 -6.50
C CYS A 134 24.04 13.26 -7.99
N ASP A 135 24.59 12.41 -8.85
CA ASP A 135 24.37 12.43 -10.29
C ASP A 135 24.48 11.02 -10.85
N ILE A 136 23.33 10.35 -11.04
CA ILE A 136 23.26 8.94 -11.42
C ILE A 136 22.22 8.70 -12.54
N PRO A 137 22.45 7.72 -13.43
CA PRO A 137 21.42 7.31 -14.40
C PRO A 137 20.21 6.70 -13.68
N LEU A 138 18.99 7.01 -14.15
CA LEU A 138 17.76 6.51 -13.53
C LEU A 138 17.43 5.06 -13.87
N ALA A 139 17.59 4.66 -15.14
CA ALA A 139 17.14 3.34 -15.62
C ALA A 139 17.65 2.16 -14.75
N PRO A 140 18.93 2.13 -14.31
CA PRO A 140 19.41 1.03 -13.48
C PRO A 140 18.79 0.94 -12.08
N LEU A 141 18.21 2.04 -11.58
CA LEU A 141 17.59 2.09 -10.25
C LEU A 141 16.17 1.53 -10.26
N ALA A 142 15.49 1.60 -11.40
CA ALA A 142 14.11 1.15 -11.55
C ALA A 142 14.03 -0.28 -12.11
N ASP A 143 14.78 -0.57 -13.18
CA ASP A 143 14.50 -1.72 -14.04
C ASP A 143 15.60 -2.81 -14.01
N ASP A 144 16.83 -2.46 -13.63
CA ASP A 144 17.98 -3.39 -13.69
C ASP A 144 18.28 -4.10 -12.35
N ALA A 145 17.29 -4.17 -11.45
CA ALA A 145 17.44 -4.98 -10.24
C ALA A 145 17.64 -6.46 -10.62
N PRO A 146 18.69 -7.13 -10.13
CA PRO A 146 18.98 -8.51 -10.53
C PRO A 146 17.88 -9.46 -10.06
N LEU A 147 17.31 -10.21 -11.01
CA LEU A 147 16.39 -11.31 -10.72
C LEU A 147 17.19 -12.55 -10.32
N TYR A 148 16.89 -13.09 -9.14
CA TYR A 148 17.54 -14.29 -8.63
C TYR A 148 16.70 -15.53 -8.94
N ASP A 149 17.27 -16.45 -9.71
CA ASP A 149 16.78 -17.83 -9.78
C ASP A 149 17.43 -18.62 -8.63
N ARG A 150 16.67 -18.83 -7.56
CA ARG A 150 17.16 -19.46 -6.32
C ARG A 150 16.87 -20.96 -6.34
N PRO A 151 17.80 -21.81 -5.84
CA PRO A 151 17.50 -23.22 -5.64
C PRO A 151 16.26 -23.38 -4.75
N HIS A 152 15.31 -24.21 -5.18
CA HIS A 152 14.11 -24.54 -4.43
C HIS A 152 13.90 -26.06 -4.41
N VAL A 153 13.21 -26.54 -3.38
CA VAL A 153 12.78 -27.94 -3.24
C VAL A 153 11.27 -27.99 -3.47
N PRO A 154 10.77 -28.88 -4.34
CA PRO A 154 9.33 -29.06 -4.50
C PRO A 154 8.68 -29.44 -3.17
N THR A 155 7.54 -28.82 -2.86
CA THR A 155 6.76 -29.19 -1.67
C THR A 155 6.34 -30.66 -1.75
N GLU A 156 6.55 -31.40 -0.66
CA GLU A 156 6.09 -32.79 -0.58
C GLU A 156 4.56 -32.87 -0.68
N VAL A 157 4.06 -33.89 -1.37
CA VAL A 157 2.61 -34.11 -1.46
C VAL A 157 2.09 -34.47 -0.08
N PRO A 158 1.11 -33.72 0.47
CA PRO A 158 0.60 -33.98 1.81
C PRO A 158 -0.02 -35.38 1.88
N ALA A 159 0.19 -36.06 3.00
CA ALA A 159 -0.47 -37.34 3.27
C ALA A 159 -1.99 -37.17 3.31
N ALA A 160 -2.72 -38.19 2.85
CA ALA A 160 -4.17 -38.18 2.93
C ALA A 160 -4.63 -38.01 4.38
N VAL A 161 -5.42 -36.97 4.64
CA VAL A 161 -5.97 -36.73 5.97
C VAL A 161 -7.19 -37.63 6.17
N THR A 162 -7.15 -38.50 7.18
CA THR A 162 -8.33 -39.26 7.62
C THR A 162 -9.15 -38.41 8.59
N SER A 163 -10.46 -38.30 8.35
CA SER A 163 -11.35 -37.67 9.32
C SER A 163 -11.34 -38.47 10.63
N PRO A 164 -11.20 -37.83 11.80
CA PRO A 164 -11.29 -38.52 13.09
C PRO A 164 -12.71 -39.07 13.36
N GLY A 165 -13.67 -38.82 12.46
CA GLY A 165 -15.09 -39.06 12.70
C GLY A 165 -15.68 -38.01 13.64
N CYS A 166 -17.00 -38.07 13.83
CA CYS A 166 -17.73 -37.21 14.74
C CYS A 166 -18.66 -38.10 15.58
N GLN A 167 -18.43 -38.14 16.88
CA GLN A 167 -19.23 -38.95 17.82
C GLN A 167 -20.33 -38.11 18.49
N ASP A 168 -20.08 -36.82 18.69
CA ASP A 168 -21.03 -35.86 19.25
C ASP A 168 -20.99 -34.55 18.43
N PRO A 169 -21.86 -34.43 17.40
CA PRO A 169 -21.92 -33.24 16.57
C PRO A 169 -22.22 -31.95 17.33
N ALA A 170 -22.95 -32.01 18.44
CA ALA A 170 -23.28 -30.83 19.23
C ALA A 170 -22.05 -30.32 19.98
N ALA A 171 -21.30 -31.22 20.62
CA ALA A 171 -20.05 -30.86 21.28
C ALA A 171 -18.98 -30.37 20.28
N ASP A 172 -18.85 -31.03 19.13
CA ASP A 172 -17.90 -30.64 18.09
C ASP A 172 -18.26 -29.26 17.49
N LEU A 173 -19.54 -28.98 17.25
CA LEU A 173 -19.99 -27.66 16.80
C LEU A 173 -19.70 -26.57 17.83
N LEU A 174 -19.99 -26.81 19.12
CA LEU A 174 -19.68 -25.85 20.19
C LEU A 174 -18.17 -25.57 20.27
N LYS A 175 -17.35 -26.61 20.09
CA LYS A 175 -15.88 -26.46 20.04
C LYS A 175 -15.42 -25.64 18.85
N LEU A 176 -16.00 -25.86 17.66
CA LEU A 176 -15.69 -25.09 16.45
C LEU A 176 -16.11 -23.61 16.62
N MET A 177 -17.34 -23.35 17.07
CA MET A 177 -17.85 -22.00 17.29
C MET A 177 -17.08 -21.23 18.38
N GLY A 178 -16.47 -21.95 19.34
CA GLY A 178 -15.60 -21.35 20.35
C GLY A 178 -14.17 -21.04 19.88
N SER A 179 -13.77 -21.48 18.68
CA SER A 179 -12.45 -21.20 18.13
C SER A 179 -12.37 -19.77 17.58
N PRO A 180 -11.30 -19.00 17.86
CA PRO A 180 -11.11 -17.67 17.27
C PRO A 180 -11.17 -17.62 15.74
N ASP A 181 -10.88 -18.74 15.06
CA ASP A 181 -10.93 -18.83 13.59
C ASP A 181 -12.37 -18.72 13.03
N ILE A 182 -13.36 -19.17 13.79
CA ILE A 182 -14.79 -19.29 13.39
C ILE A 182 -15.70 -18.37 14.21
N ALA A 183 -15.32 -18.05 15.44
CA ALA A 183 -16.11 -17.24 16.35
C ALA A 183 -16.45 -15.87 15.75
N SER A 184 -17.50 -15.25 16.30
CA SER A 184 -17.95 -13.94 15.84
C SER A 184 -16.83 -12.89 15.91
N ARG A 185 -16.55 -12.26 14.77
CA ARG A 185 -15.61 -11.14 14.64
C ARG A 185 -16.23 -9.80 15.03
N ARG A 186 -17.41 -9.81 15.66
CA ARG A 186 -18.18 -8.63 16.05
C ARG A 186 -17.38 -7.58 16.79
N TRP A 187 -16.61 -8.02 17.77
CA TRP A 187 -15.79 -7.11 18.58
C TRP A 187 -14.80 -6.29 17.73
N ILE A 188 -14.32 -6.84 16.59
CA ILE A 188 -13.41 -6.13 15.70
C ILE A 188 -14.17 -5.00 15.01
N TRP A 189 -15.21 -5.32 14.25
CA TRP A 189 -15.86 -4.33 13.39
C TRP A 189 -16.74 -3.31 14.13
N GLU A 190 -17.16 -3.56 15.37
CA GLU A 190 -17.89 -2.57 16.19
C GLU A 190 -17.01 -1.41 16.67
N GLN A 191 -15.68 -1.56 16.61
CA GLN A 191 -14.75 -0.49 16.96
C GLN A 191 -14.57 0.53 15.82
N TYR A 192 -15.04 0.20 14.61
CA TYR A 192 -14.87 1.05 13.43
C TYR A 192 -16.22 1.58 12.96
N ASP A 193 -16.20 2.82 12.48
CA ASP A 193 -17.34 3.36 11.77
C ASP A 193 -17.49 2.64 10.40
N HIS A 194 -18.73 2.34 10.05
CA HIS A 194 -19.10 1.72 8.78
C HIS A 194 -20.28 2.45 8.13
N MET A 195 -20.52 3.71 8.49
CA MET A 195 -21.70 4.48 8.09
C MET A 195 -21.35 5.87 7.53
N VAL A 196 -20.17 6.42 7.83
CA VAL A 196 -19.65 7.67 7.28
C VAL A 196 -19.62 7.58 5.75
N GLY A 197 -20.11 8.64 5.09
CA GLY A 197 -20.34 8.68 3.64
C GLY A 197 -21.72 8.16 3.21
N GLY A 198 -22.42 7.37 4.05
CA GLY A 198 -23.79 6.94 3.81
C GLY A 198 -23.97 5.95 2.65
N ASP A 199 -22.88 5.35 2.16
CA ASP A 199 -22.85 4.47 1.00
C ASP A 199 -22.73 2.97 1.34
N THR A 200 -22.66 2.61 2.63
CA THR A 200 -22.69 1.21 3.06
C THR A 200 -24.04 0.58 2.77
N VAL A 201 -24.08 -0.41 1.87
CA VAL A 201 -25.28 -1.17 1.51
C VAL A 201 -25.42 -2.42 2.39
N GLN A 202 -24.31 -3.15 2.54
CA GLN A 202 -24.23 -4.32 3.41
C GLN A 202 -23.34 -4.01 4.62
N ARG A 203 -23.90 -4.15 5.82
CA ARG A 203 -23.17 -3.94 7.08
C ARG A 203 -22.19 -5.11 7.35
N PRO A 204 -21.17 -4.91 8.20
CA PRO A 204 -20.25 -5.97 8.58
C PRO A 204 -20.95 -7.23 9.12
N GLY A 205 -20.34 -8.39 8.90
CA GLY A 205 -20.81 -9.70 9.38
C GLY A 205 -21.31 -10.66 8.29
N GLY A 206 -21.34 -10.24 7.03
CA GLY A 206 -21.54 -11.14 5.88
C GLY A 206 -20.23 -11.51 5.18
N ASP A 207 -20.35 -12.28 4.09
CA ASP A 207 -19.21 -12.83 3.34
C ASP A 207 -18.43 -11.79 2.50
N ALA A 208 -19.06 -10.67 2.14
CA ALA A 208 -18.42 -9.57 1.41
C ALA A 208 -19.00 -8.22 1.86
N ALA A 209 -18.19 -7.17 1.76
CA ALA A 209 -18.65 -5.80 1.94
C ALA A 209 -19.25 -5.29 0.63
N VAL A 210 -20.37 -4.56 0.72
CA VAL A 210 -21.04 -3.93 -0.44
C VAL A 210 -21.21 -2.44 -0.17
N VAL A 211 -20.55 -1.62 -0.98
CA VAL A 211 -20.54 -0.15 -0.87
C VAL A 211 -21.04 0.44 -2.18
N ARG A 212 -21.92 1.43 -2.11
CA ARG A 212 -22.44 2.15 -3.27
C ARG A 212 -21.40 3.14 -3.78
N VAL A 213 -21.28 3.27 -5.09
CA VAL A 213 -20.52 4.37 -5.70
C VAL A 213 -21.35 5.64 -5.53
N HIS A 214 -20.81 6.60 -4.77
CA HIS A 214 -21.50 7.83 -4.36
C HIS A 214 -22.23 8.50 -5.53
N GLY A 215 -23.48 8.93 -5.30
CA GLY A 215 -24.30 9.58 -6.32
C GLY A 215 -24.82 8.68 -7.45
N THR A 216 -24.58 7.36 -7.39
CA THR A 216 -25.04 6.41 -8.41
C THR A 216 -25.86 5.26 -7.79
N GLN A 217 -26.44 4.40 -8.64
CA GLN A 217 -27.06 3.13 -8.22
C GLN A 217 -26.12 1.93 -8.36
N LYS A 218 -24.82 2.16 -8.66
CA LYS A 218 -23.83 1.09 -8.80
C LYS A 218 -23.27 0.72 -7.42
N GLY A 219 -23.01 -0.56 -7.20
CA GLY A 219 -22.35 -1.08 -6.02
C GLY A 219 -21.00 -1.72 -6.36
N LEU A 220 -20.05 -1.61 -5.43
CA LEU A 220 -18.80 -2.35 -5.41
C LEU A 220 -18.86 -3.38 -4.30
N ALA A 221 -18.53 -4.62 -4.63
CA ALA A 221 -18.37 -5.70 -3.66
C ALA A 221 -16.89 -6.01 -3.47
N MET A 222 -16.47 -6.24 -2.23
CA MET A 222 -15.09 -6.58 -1.88
C MET A 222 -15.06 -7.68 -0.81
N SER A 223 -14.11 -8.60 -0.93
CA SER A 223 -13.83 -9.69 0.00
C SER A 223 -12.32 -9.90 0.06
N THR A 224 -11.84 -10.44 1.18
CA THR A 224 -10.45 -10.82 1.38
C THR A 224 -10.41 -12.17 2.07
N ASP A 225 -9.68 -13.11 1.48
CA ASP A 225 -9.75 -14.51 1.90
C ASP A 225 -8.36 -15.15 1.84
N CYS A 226 -8.10 -15.98 2.84
CA CYS A 226 -6.94 -16.85 2.91
C CYS A 226 -7.26 -17.97 3.88
N THR A 227 -6.96 -19.21 3.50
CA THR A 227 -7.05 -20.36 4.40
C THR A 227 -5.63 -20.89 4.67
N PRO A 228 -4.94 -20.42 5.73
CA PRO A 228 -3.53 -20.74 5.97
C PRO A 228 -3.26 -22.23 6.12
N ARG A 229 -4.22 -22.98 6.66
CA ARG A 229 -4.10 -24.45 6.82
C ARG A 229 -3.99 -25.16 5.47
N TYR A 230 -4.66 -24.65 4.43
CA TYR A 230 -4.58 -25.22 3.10
C TYR A 230 -3.28 -24.81 2.43
N CYS A 231 -2.88 -23.55 2.56
CA CYS A 231 -1.58 -23.07 2.07
C CYS A 231 -0.40 -23.81 2.73
N TYR A 232 -0.52 -24.16 4.01
CA TYR A 232 0.49 -24.94 4.72
C TYR A 232 0.54 -26.39 4.24
N ALA A 233 -0.61 -27.00 3.97
CA ALA A 233 -0.68 -28.40 3.50
C ALA A 233 -0.22 -28.54 2.04
N ASP A 234 -0.64 -27.62 1.17
CA ASP A 234 -0.26 -27.54 -0.24
C ASP A 234 -0.35 -26.07 -0.68
N PRO A 235 0.78 -25.36 -0.84
CA PRO A 235 0.79 -23.95 -1.22
C PRO A 235 0.09 -23.65 -2.55
N VAL A 236 0.15 -24.57 -3.51
CA VAL A 236 -0.46 -24.39 -4.84
C VAL A 236 -1.97 -24.46 -4.71
N THR A 237 -2.48 -25.56 -4.15
CA THR A 237 -3.92 -25.74 -3.97
C THR A 237 -4.51 -24.76 -2.95
N GLY A 238 -3.75 -24.41 -1.91
CA GLY A 238 -4.13 -23.38 -0.94
C GLY A 238 -4.26 -22.00 -1.56
N GLY A 239 -3.31 -21.61 -2.41
CA GLY A 239 -3.40 -20.38 -3.20
C GLY A 239 -4.62 -20.35 -4.13
N MET A 240 -4.87 -21.46 -4.83
CA MET A 240 -6.09 -21.61 -5.66
C MET A 240 -7.36 -21.47 -4.83
N GLN A 241 -7.42 -22.10 -3.64
CA GLN A 241 -8.57 -21.99 -2.76
C GLN A 241 -8.84 -20.56 -2.33
N ALA A 242 -7.81 -19.77 -1.97
CA ALA A 242 -7.98 -18.38 -1.57
C ALA A 242 -8.69 -17.57 -2.67
N VAL A 243 -8.27 -17.73 -3.92
CA VAL A 243 -8.91 -17.09 -5.08
C VAL A 243 -10.37 -17.55 -5.25
N VAL A 244 -10.62 -18.85 -5.15
CA VAL A 244 -11.97 -19.42 -5.32
C VAL A 244 -12.90 -18.99 -4.18
N GLU A 245 -12.40 -18.89 -2.94
CA GLU A 245 -13.17 -18.41 -1.78
C GLU A 245 -13.59 -16.95 -1.97
N THR A 246 -12.65 -16.07 -2.34
CA THR A 246 -12.98 -14.67 -2.68
C THR A 246 -13.99 -14.58 -3.81
N TRP A 247 -13.84 -15.40 -4.85
CA TRP A 247 -14.82 -15.44 -5.94
C TRP A 247 -16.22 -15.82 -5.42
N ARG A 248 -16.33 -16.87 -4.60
CA ARG A 248 -17.61 -17.30 -4.02
C ARG A 248 -18.24 -16.22 -3.16
N ASN A 249 -17.49 -15.59 -2.27
CA ASN A 249 -17.97 -14.55 -1.37
C ASN A 249 -18.53 -13.33 -2.13
N ILE A 250 -17.84 -12.89 -3.19
CA ILE A 250 -18.33 -11.83 -4.07
C ILE A 250 -19.62 -12.24 -4.81
N THR A 251 -19.67 -13.47 -5.34
CA THR A 251 -20.88 -13.94 -6.04
C THR A 251 -22.08 -14.16 -5.12
N ALA A 252 -21.84 -14.51 -3.85
CA ALA A 252 -22.89 -14.74 -2.86
C ALA A 252 -23.71 -13.47 -2.56
N VAL A 253 -23.09 -12.29 -2.71
CA VAL A 253 -23.78 -10.99 -2.60
C VAL A 253 -24.33 -10.47 -3.93
N GLY A 254 -24.37 -11.32 -4.97
CA GLY A 254 -24.94 -11.00 -6.28
C GLY A 254 -24.04 -10.13 -7.16
N ALA A 255 -22.78 -9.90 -6.78
CA ALA A 255 -21.84 -9.12 -7.55
C ALA A 255 -21.06 -9.97 -8.57
N LYS A 256 -20.56 -9.32 -9.62
CA LYS A 256 -19.68 -9.93 -10.62
C LYS A 256 -18.22 -9.66 -10.23
N PRO A 257 -17.39 -10.69 -10.00
CA PRO A 257 -15.95 -10.50 -9.79
C PRO A 257 -15.30 -9.85 -11.02
N LEU A 258 -14.47 -8.82 -10.80
CA LEU A 258 -13.85 -8.03 -11.88
C LEU A 258 -12.31 -8.11 -11.87
N ALA A 259 -11.71 -8.06 -10.70
CA ALA A 259 -10.28 -8.05 -10.50
C ALA A 259 -9.95 -8.66 -9.13
N ILE A 260 -8.68 -9.04 -8.97
CA ILE A 260 -8.12 -9.51 -7.69
C ILE A 260 -6.80 -8.78 -7.46
N THR A 261 -6.53 -8.48 -6.20
CA THR A 261 -5.20 -8.09 -5.72
C THR A 261 -4.70 -9.19 -4.79
N ASN A 262 -3.40 -9.44 -4.79
CA ASN A 262 -2.78 -10.41 -3.88
C ASN A 262 -1.77 -9.72 -2.96
N CYS A 263 -1.70 -10.21 -1.72
CA CYS A 263 -0.69 -9.83 -0.74
C CYS A 263 0.09 -11.09 -0.38
N LEU A 264 1.15 -11.34 -1.16
CA LEU A 264 1.95 -12.55 -1.04
C LEU A 264 2.87 -12.46 0.19
N ASN A 265 2.64 -13.34 1.16
CA ASN A 265 3.40 -13.39 2.40
C ASN A 265 4.07 -14.76 2.50
N PHE A 266 5.38 -14.81 2.22
CA PHE A 266 6.17 -16.05 2.19
C PHE A 266 7.32 -16.01 3.19
N ALA A 267 7.93 -17.18 3.41
CA ALA A 267 9.13 -17.31 4.21
C ALA A 267 10.38 -16.74 3.50
N ASN A 268 11.53 -16.81 4.16
CA ASN A 268 12.80 -16.35 3.62
C ASN A 268 13.15 -17.10 2.31
N PRO A 269 13.23 -16.41 1.15
CA PRO A 269 13.49 -17.05 -0.14
C PRO A 269 14.93 -17.58 -0.28
N GLN A 270 15.81 -17.38 0.71
CA GLN A 270 17.15 -17.98 0.75
C GLN A 270 17.14 -19.44 1.23
N ARG A 271 16.04 -19.88 1.83
CA ARG A 271 15.82 -21.26 2.24
C ARG A 271 15.17 -22.01 1.07
N PRO A 272 15.71 -23.15 0.62
CA PRO A 272 15.16 -23.87 -0.53
C PRO A 272 13.75 -24.45 -0.33
N GLU A 273 13.35 -24.73 0.92
CA GLU A 273 12.00 -25.22 1.30
C GLU A 273 10.90 -24.15 1.28
#